data_AF-A0A6L7T3Q5-F1
#
_entry.id   AF-A0A6L7T3Q5-F1
#
_cell.length_a   1.000
_cell.length_b   1.000
_cell.length_c   1.000
_cell.angle_alpha   90.00
_cell.angle_beta   90.00
_cell.angle_gamma   90.00
#
_symmetry.space_group_name_H-M   'P 1'
#
loop_
_entity.id
_entity.type
_entity.pdbx_description
1 polymer ?
#
loop_
_entity_poly.entity_id
_entity_poly.type
_entity_poly.pdbx_seq_one_letter_code
_entity_poly.pdbx_strand_id
1 'polypeptide(L)'
;MPGKMLYSPPSLNSALTREFNSRGWRKKRVLCEYPTNYYRSAYSPKPLRQRAFREMDFLKERLGIEVQFGKYAFMVYNVCAKMTIFHKLDFIDAGVEIVPVKSFANEMSTGVSYFEQFVWDLQTRGVADIDIPVLIFGIDA
;
A
#
# COMPACT_ATOMS: atom_id res chain seq x y z
N MET A 1 -16.93 -7.85 18.09
CA MET A 1 -17.94 -8.89 18.41
C MET A 1 -17.35 -9.79 19.48
N PRO A 2 -17.74 -9.64 20.76
CA PRO A 2 -17.22 -10.48 21.83
C PRO A 2 -17.44 -11.97 21.50
N GLY A 3 -16.37 -12.77 21.53
CA GLY A 3 -16.44 -14.23 21.36
C GLY A 3 -16.50 -14.78 19.93
N LYS A 4 -16.58 -13.94 18.89
CA LYS A 4 -16.50 -14.42 17.49
C LYS A 4 -15.04 -14.68 17.10
N MET A 5 -14.75 -15.84 16.51
CA MET A 5 -13.47 -16.07 15.84
C MET A 5 -13.43 -15.27 14.53
N LEU A 6 -12.34 -14.55 14.31
CA LEU A 6 -12.14 -13.68 13.15
C LEU A 6 -10.80 -14.01 12.49
N TYR A 7 -10.69 -13.69 11.20
CA TYR A 7 -9.42 -13.73 10.50
C TYR A 7 -8.50 -12.63 11.04
N SER A 8 -7.22 -12.99 11.21
CA SER A 8 -6.18 -12.11 11.74
C SER A 8 -5.39 -11.49 10.60
N PRO A 9 -5.49 -10.16 10.35
CA PRO A 9 -4.70 -9.48 9.33
C PRO A 9 -3.18 -9.71 9.47
N PRO A 10 -2.57 -9.66 10.68
CA PRO A 10 -1.16 -9.99 10.85
C PRO A 10 -0.81 -11.42 10.43
N SER A 11 -1.68 -12.38 10.69
CA SER A 11 -1.46 -13.79 10.32
C SER A 11 -1.56 -13.99 8.81
N LEU A 12 -2.55 -13.36 8.16
CA LEU A 12 -2.70 -13.36 6.70
C LEU A 12 -1.49 -12.70 6.02
N ASN A 13 -1.07 -11.53 6.50
CA ASN A 13 0.13 -10.84 6.00
C ASN A 13 1.37 -11.72 6.12
N SER A 14 1.55 -12.41 7.24
CA SER A 14 2.67 -13.32 7.45
C SER A 14 2.64 -14.51 6.50
N ALA A 15 1.46 -15.09 6.26
CA ALA A 15 1.28 -16.19 5.33
C ALA A 15 1.62 -15.77 3.89
N LEU A 16 1.04 -14.67 3.40
CA LEU A 16 1.32 -14.15 2.06
C LEU A 16 2.79 -13.75 1.90
N THR A 17 3.38 -13.09 2.91
CA THR A 17 4.81 -12.74 2.89
C THR A 17 5.70 -13.96 2.68
N ARG A 18 5.39 -15.07 3.36
CA ARG A 18 6.13 -16.32 3.17
C ARG A 18 5.99 -16.85 1.73
N GLU A 19 4.78 -16.85 1.18
CA GLU A 19 4.52 -17.32 -0.18
C GLU A 19 5.16 -16.44 -1.26
N PHE A 20 5.14 -15.11 -1.10
CA PHE A 20 5.82 -14.21 -2.03
C PHE A 20 7.34 -14.36 -1.95
N ASN A 21 7.90 -14.42 -0.73
CA ASN A 21 9.34 -14.57 -0.54
C ASN A 21 9.88 -15.87 -1.15
N SER A 22 9.16 -16.99 -1.02
CA SER A 22 9.56 -18.28 -1.60
C SER A 22 9.58 -18.25 -3.14
N ARG A 23 8.80 -17.37 -3.76
CA ARG A 23 8.72 -17.18 -5.22
C ARG A 23 9.65 -16.07 -5.77
N GLY A 24 10.57 -15.59 -4.92
CA GLY A 24 11.60 -14.63 -5.30
C GLY A 24 11.19 -13.16 -5.23
N TRP A 25 9.99 -12.85 -4.71
CA TRP A 25 9.59 -11.47 -4.47
C TRP A 25 10.36 -10.88 -3.30
N ARG A 26 10.72 -9.59 -3.37
CA ARG A 26 11.55 -8.93 -2.36
C ARG A 26 11.02 -7.54 -2.02
N LYS A 27 11.23 -7.12 -0.78
CA LYS A 27 10.98 -5.74 -0.35
C LYS A 27 11.90 -4.77 -1.08
N LYS A 28 11.37 -3.62 -1.46
CA LYS A 28 12.17 -2.51 -2.02
C LYS A 28 12.01 -1.27 -1.16
N ARG A 29 13.13 -0.82 -0.56
CA ARG A 29 13.20 0.45 0.17
C ARG A 29 13.76 1.57 -0.69
N VAL A 30 13.21 2.75 -0.50
CA VAL A 30 13.68 4.02 -1.06
C VAL A 30 13.83 5.01 0.08
N LEU A 31 14.99 5.63 0.21
CA LEU A 31 15.22 6.68 1.21
C LEU A 31 14.51 7.96 0.79
N CYS A 32 13.89 8.63 1.75
CA CYS A 32 13.25 9.92 1.50
C CYS A 32 14.28 11.05 1.68
N GLU A 33 14.38 11.90 0.67
CA GLU A 33 15.13 13.16 0.76
C GLU A 33 14.15 14.30 1.03
N TYR A 34 14.39 15.04 2.13
CA TYR A 34 13.52 16.12 2.57
C TYR A 34 14.26 17.45 2.43
N PRO A 35 14.06 18.17 1.31
CA PRO A 35 14.74 19.43 1.09
C PRO A 35 14.13 20.52 1.98
N THR A 36 14.97 21.43 2.48
CA THR A 36 14.55 22.47 3.43
C THR A 36 14.12 23.77 2.73
N ASN A 37 14.23 23.86 1.41
CA ASN A 37 13.91 25.05 0.62
C ASN A 37 12.42 25.41 0.57
N TYR A 38 11.53 24.50 0.99
CA TYR A 38 10.09 24.75 1.07
C TYR A 38 9.63 25.35 2.40
N TYR A 39 10.49 25.41 3.42
CA TYR A 39 10.15 26.05 4.69
C TYR A 39 10.09 27.57 4.51
N ARG A 40 9.19 28.23 5.26
CA ARG A 40 9.16 29.70 5.34
C ARG A 40 10.48 30.20 5.92
N SER A 41 10.96 31.35 5.46
CA SER A 41 12.24 31.94 5.89
C SER A 41 12.39 32.12 7.41
N ALA A 42 11.29 32.35 8.13
CA ALA A 42 11.28 32.50 9.59
C ALA A 42 11.31 31.16 10.36
N TYR A 43 11.19 30.02 9.68
CA TYR A 43 11.18 28.70 10.30
C TYR A 43 12.55 28.02 10.15
N SER A 44 13.19 27.71 11.28
CA SER A 44 14.44 26.94 11.32
C SER A 44 14.14 25.47 11.62
N PRO A 45 14.17 24.56 10.63
CA PRO A 45 13.88 23.16 10.86
C PRO A 45 14.97 22.53 11.74
N LYS A 46 14.55 21.76 12.74
CA LYS A 46 15.49 20.94 13.52
C LYS A 46 16.09 19.84 12.61
N PRO A 47 17.35 19.43 12.84
CA PRO A 47 17.94 18.32 12.11
C PRO A 47 17.08 17.06 12.25
N LEU A 48 16.82 16.40 11.12
CA LEU A 48 16.12 15.12 11.11
C LEU A 48 17.00 14.05 11.76
N ARG A 49 16.49 13.42 12.82
CA ARG A 49 17.24 12.41 13.59
C ARG A 49 17.33 11.05 12.90
N GLN A 50 16.37 10.73 12.03
CA GLN A 50 16.31 9.45 11.32
C GLN A 50 15.93 9.66 9.86
N ARG A 51 16.59 8.91 8.98
CA ARG A 51 16.22 8.86 7.55
C ARG A 51 14.94 8.06 7.41
N ALA A 52 13.86 8.71 6.99
CA ALA A 52 12.64 8.02 6.63
C ALA A 52 12.81 7.29 5.29
N PHE A 53 11.99 6.27 5.08
CA PHE A 53 11.95 5.54 3.82
C PHE A 53 10.50 5.31 3.39
N ARG A 54 10.35 4.91 2.13
CA ARG A 54 9.18 4.22 1.60
C ARG A 54 9.58 2.80 1.27
N GLU A 55 8.69 1.86 1.52
CA GLU A 55 8.90 0.44 1.27
C GLU A 55 7.73 -0.08 0.46
N MET A 56 8.04 -0.75 -0.65
CA MET A 56 7.11 -1.63 -1.37
C MET A 56 7.23 -3.03 -0.77
N ASP A 57 6.10 -3.66 -0.45
CA ASP A 57 6.08 -4.97 0.19
C ASP A 57 6.77 -6.03 -0.66
N PHE A 58 6.43 -6.08 -1.96
CA PHE A 58 6.96 -7.05 -2.89
C PHE A 58 7.26 -6.40 -4.24
N LEU A 59 8.46 -6.62 -4.76
CA LEU A 59 8.87 -6.20 -6.08
C LEU A 59 9.59 -7.35 -6.78
N LYS A 60 9.20 -7.58 -8.04
CA LYS A 60 9.87 -8.52 -8.96
C LYS A 60 9.57 -8.11 -10.39
N GLU A 61 10.57 -8.18 -11.29
CA GLU A 61 10.36 -7.96 -12.74
C GLU A 61 9.58 -6.67 -13.08
N ARG A 62 9.90 -5.57 -12.37
CA ARG A 62 9.23 -4.26 -12.54
C ARG A 62 7.72 -4.27 -12.25
N LEU A 63 7.23 -5.25 -11.50
CA LEU A 63 5.88 -5.29 -10.93
C LEU A 63 5.96 -5.09 -9.41
N GLY A 64 5.19 -4.13 -8.89
CA GLY A 64 5.02 -3.91 -7.45
C GLY A 64 3.75 -4.57 -6.93
N ILE A 65 3.81 -5.23 -5.78
CA ILE A 65 2.64 -5.79 -5.10
C ILE A 65 2.59 -5.27 -3.67
N GLU A 66 1.37 -4.92 -3.27
CA GLU A 66 0.99 -4.49 -1.94
C GLU A 66 -0.16 -5.35 -1.42
N VAL A 67 -0.12 -5.67 -0.13
CA VAL A 67 -1.17 -6.45 0.54
C VAL A 67 -1.80 -5.60 1.63
N GLN A 68 -3.09 -5.35 1.53
CA GLN A 68 -3.78 -4.40 2.39
C GLN A 68 -5.01 -5.01 3.10
N PHE A 69 -4.77 -5.51 4.31
CA PHE A 69 -5.80 -5.88 5.29
C PHE A 69 -5.91 -4.85 6.44
N GLY A 70 -5.53 -3.60 6.17
CA GLY A 70 -5.51 -2.49 7.13
C GLY A 70 -6.63 -1.48 6.87
N LYS A 71 -6.39 -0.22 7.27
CA LYS A 71 -7.35 0.88 7.11
C LYS A 71 -7.35 1.44 5.69
N TYR A 72 -8.50 1.95 5.25
CA TYR A 72 -8.71 2.50 3.89
C TYR A 72 -7.70 3.58 3.47
N ALA A 73 -7.23 4.42 4.41
CA ALA A 73 -6.28 5.49 4.10
C ALA A 73 -4.95 4.94 3.54
N PHE A 74 -4.54 3.73 3.95
CA PHE A 74 -3.32 3.11 3.46
C PHE A 74 -3.51 2.47 2.07
N MET A 75 -4.69 1.96 1.78
CA MET A 75 -5.06 1.43 0.47
C MET A 75 -4.98 2.51 -0.61
N VAL A 76 -5.59 3.67 -0.37
CA VAL A 76 -5.51 4.83 -1.27
C VAL A 76 -4.07 5.32 -1.39
N TYR A 77 -3.34 5.41 -0.26
CA TYR A 77 -1.93 5.79 -0.28
C TYR A 77 -1.07 4.84 -1.13
N ASN A 78 -1.29 3.53 -1.05
CA ASN A 78 -0.53 2.54 -1.80
C ASN A 78 -0.63 2.79 -3.31
N VAL A 79 -1.86 2.87 -3.84
CA VAL A 79 -2.08 3.02 -5.29
C VAL A 79 -1.80 4.44 -5.76
N CYS A 80 -2.39 5.45 -5.12
CA CYS A 80 -2.37 6.82 -5.62
C CYS A 80 -1.05 7.55 -5.37
N ALA A 81 -0.26 7.11 -4.39
CA ALA A 81 1.00 7.78 -4.02
C ALA A 81 2.20 6.84 -4.06
N LYS A 82 2.15 5.67 -3.40
CA LYS A 82 3.34 4.83 -3.28
C LYS A 82 3.74 4.21 -4.61
N MET A 83 2.81 3.60 -5.34
CA MET A 83 3.08 2.98 -6.64
C MET A 83 3.52 4.03 -7.67
N THR A 84 2.88 5.20 -7.71
CA THR A 84 3.28 6.32 -8.59
C THR A 84 4.68 6.83 -8.27
N ILE A 85 5.07 6.91 -6.99
CA ILE A 85 6.46 7.23 -6.57
C ILE A 85 7.43 6.16 -7.08
N PHE A 86 7.14 4.88 -6.89
CA PHE A 86 8.06 3.80 -7.30
C PHE A 86 8.18 3.68 -8.82
N HIS A 87 7.11 3.99 -9.56
CA HIS A 87 7.16 4.11 -11.01
C HIS A 87 8.04 5.29 -11.44
N LYS A 88 7.84 6.47 -10.84
CA LYS A 88 8.65 7.66 -11.11
C LYS A 88 10.15 7.45 -10.82
N LEU A 89 10.47 6.58 -9.87
CA LEU A 89 11.85 6.19 -9.54
C LEU A 89 12.37 5.00 -10.36
N ASP A 90 11.66 4.62 -11.43
CA ASP A 90 12.02 3.58 -12.38
C ASP A 90 12.15 2.16 -11.78
N PHE A 91 11.39 1.88 -10.70
CA PHE A 91 11.39 0.56 -10.06
C PHE A 91 10.28 -0.37 -10.56
N ILE A 92 9.14 0.18 -10.99
CA ILE A 92 7.99 -0.59 -11.46
C ILE A 92 7.35 0.07 -12.69
N ASP A 93 6.73 -0.74 -13.54
CA ASP A 93 5.88 -0.28 -14.65
C ASP A 93 4.40 -0.40 -14.32
N ALA A 94 4.05 -1.32 -13.42
CA ALA A 94 2.69 -1.59 -12.98
C ALA A 94 2.64 -2.04 -11.51
N GLY A 95 1.44 -2.01 -10.94
CA GLY A 95 1.16 -2.42 -9.57
C GLY A 95 0.06 -3.47 -9.43
N VAL A 96 0.02 -4.14 -8.28
CA VAL A 96 -1.12 -4.93 -7.81
C VAL A 96 -1.40 -4.56 -6.35
N GLU A 97 -2.63 -4.18 -6.05
CA GLU A 97 -3.11 -4.02 -4.67
C GLU A 97 -4.02 -5.20 -4.32
N ILE A 98 -3.61 -6.05 -3.40
CA ILE A 98 -4.41 -7.16 -2.90
C ILE A 98 -5.22 -6.67 -1.70
N VAL A 99 -6.55 -6.77 -1.78
CA VAL A 99 -7.51 -6.32 -0.76
C VAL A 99 -8.55 -7.40 -0.51
N PRO A 100 -9.15 -7.48 0.69
CA PRO A 100 -10.27 -8.38 0.90
C PRO A 100 -11.51 -7.84 0.19
N VAL A 101 -12.40 -8.71 -0.30
CA VAL A 101 -13.77 -8.32 -0.64
C VAL A 101 -14.58 -8.06 0.64
N LYS A 102 -15.75 -7.41 0.53
CA LYS A 102 -16.55 -7.02 1.70
C LYS A 102 -16.94 -8.20 2.58
N SER A 103 -17.29 -9.35 1.99
CA SER A 103 -17.59 -10.59 2.73
C SER A 103 -16.43 -10.97 3.65
N PHE A 104 -15.23 -11.08 3.10
CA PHE A 104 -14.03 -11.42 3.87
C PHE A 104 -13.71 -10.39 4.95
N ALA A 105 -13.80 -9.09 4.63
CA ALA A 105 -13.54 -8.03 5.59
C ALA A 105 -14.53 -8.02 6.77
N ASN A 106 -15.77 -8.49 6.58
CA ASN A 106 -16.76 -8.64 7.67
C ASN A 106 -16.40 -9.76 8.66
N GLU A 107 -15.46 -10.63 8.28
CA GLU A 107 -14.90 -11.68 9.13
C GLU A 107 -13.56 -11.27 9.76
N MET A 108 -13.21 -9.99 9.68
CA MET A 108 -12.02 -9.40 10.32
C MET A 108 -12.42 -8.36 11.37
N SER A 109 -11.40 -7.74 11.98
CA SER A 109 -11.59 -6.59 12.89
C SER A 109 -12.27 -5.41 12.18
N THR A 110 -12.95 -4.56 12.95
CA THR A 110 -13.60 -3.37 12.42
C THR A 110 -12.59 -2.40 11.79
N GLY A 111 -13.00 -1.76 10.68
CA GLY A 111 -12.19 -0.75 10.00
C GLY A 111 -11.16 -1.29 8.99
N VAL A 112 -11.18 -2.59 8.72
CA VAL A 112 -10.49 -3.17 7.55
C VAL A 112 -11.17 -2.67 6.28
N SER A 113 -10.38 -2.08 5.37
CA SER A 113 -10.84 -1.67 4.03
C SER A 113 -11.05 -2.86 3.12
N TYR A 114 -11.89 -2.68 2.10
CA TYR A 114 -12.31 -3.73 1.20
C TYR A 114 -12.41 -3.26 -0.25
N PHE A 115 -12.40 -4.22 -1.17
CA PHE A 115 -12.40 -4.02 -2.61
C PHE A 115 -13.45 -3.02 -3.10
N GLU A 116 -14.71 -3.20 -2.70
CA GLU A 116 -15.84 -2.41 -3.19
C GLU A 116 -15.73 -0.94 -2.77
N GLN A 117 -15.24 -0.68 -1.55
CA GLN A 117 -14.92 0.67 -1.10
C GLN A 117 -13.85 1.28 -2.01
N PHE A 118 -12.82 0.52 -2.35
CA PHE A 118 -11.73 1.05 -3.15
C PHE A 118 -12.13 1.36 -4.59
N VAL A 119 -12.94 0.49 -5.19
CA VAL A 119 -13.50 0.71 -6.52
C VAL A 119 -14.28 2.02 -6.53
N TRP A 120 -15.14 2.25 -5.53
CA TRP A 120 -15.87 3.50 -5.41
C TRP A 120 -14.95 4.71 -5.24
N ASP A 121 -13.93 4.61 -4.38
CA ASP A 121 -12.96 5.69 -4.14
C ASP A 121 -12.22 6.07 -5.44
N LEU A 122 -11.72 5.09 -6.19
CA LEU A 122 -10.96 5.31 -7.43
C LEU A 122 -11.86 5.83 -8.57
N GLN A 123 -13.08 5.30 -8.71
CA GLN A 123 -14.04 5.79 -9.70
C GLN A 123 -14.46 7.23 -9.40
N THR A 124 -14.72 7.54 -8.14
CA THR A 124 -15.16 8.88 -7.71
C THR A 124 -14.02 9.90 -7.79
N ARG A 125 -12.79 9.50 -7.45
CA ARG A 125 -11.58 10.32 -7.63
C ARG A 125 -11.37 10.69 -9.10
N GLY A 126 -11.63 9.76 -10.01
CA GLY A 126 -11.30 9.88 -11.42
C GLY A 126 -9.83 9.60 -11.73
N VAL A 127 -9.50 9.66 -13.01
CA VAL A 127 -8.16 9.37 -13.55
C VAL A 127 -7.30 10.64 -13.49
N ALA A 128 -6.06 10.49 -13.03
CA ALA A 128 -5.02 11.50 -13.09
C ALA A 128 -3.94 11.13 -14.11
N ASP A 129 -3.23 12.13 -14.62
CA ASP A 129 -2.10 12.01 -15.55
C ASP A 129 -0.91 11.23 -14.98
N ILE A 130 -0.76 11.26 -13.66
CA ILE A 130 0.28 10.55 -12.92
C ILE A 130 -0.07 9.11 -12.56
N ASP A 131 -1.30 8.66 -12.83
CA ASP A 131 -1.71 7.30 -12.51
C ASP A 131 -0.96 6.29 -13.40
N ILE A 132 -0.71 5.10 -12.85
CA ILE A 132 -0.05 4.00 -13.56
C ILE A 132 -0.99 2.80 -13.64
N PRO A 133 -0.73 1.80 -14.51
CA PRO A 133 -1.51 0.56 -14.52
C PRO A 133 -1.42 -0.15 -13.16
N VAL A 134 -2.56 -0.30 -12.49
CA VAL A 134 -2.66 -1.04 -11.22
C VAL A 134 -3.85 -1.99 -11.27
N LEU A 135 -3.60 -3.26 -10.97
CA LEU A 135 -4.64 -4.25 -10.74
C LEU A 135 -5.09 -4.20 -9.27
N ILE A 136 -6.37 -3.90 -9.03
CA ILE A 136 -6.98 -4.08 -7.71
C ILE A 136 -7.51 -5.50 -7.64
N PHE A 137 -6.94 -6.31 -6.75
CA PHE A 137 -7.24 -7.74 -6.66
C PHE A 137 -7.97 -8.07 -5.35
N GLY A 138 -9.29 -8.17 -5.45
CA GLY A 138 -10.17 -8.59 -4.36
C GLY A 138 -10.09 -10.09 -4.11
N ILE A 139 -9.86 -10.50 -2.86
CA ILE A 139 -9.80 -11.91 -2.45
C ILE A 139 -10.81 -12.23 -1.33
N ASP A 140 -11.25 -13.48 -1.27
CA ASP A 140 -12.08 -14.05 -0.19
C ASP A 140 -11.37 -15.24 0.49
N ALA A 141 -11.95 -15.75 1.57
CA ALA A 141 -11.42 -16.84 2.39
C ALA A 141 -11.63 -18.25 1.82
#